data_AF-A0A7Y6IPB4-F1
#
_entry.id   AF-A0A7Y6IPB4-F1
#
_cell.length_a   1.000
_cell.length_b   1.000
_cell.length_c   1.000
_cell.angle_alpha   90.00
_cell.angle_beta   90.00
_cell.angle_gamma   90.00
#
_symmetry.space_group_name_H-M   'P 1'
#
loop_
_entity.id
_entity.type
_entity.pdbx_description
1 polymer ?
#
loop_
_entity_poly.entity_id
_entity_poly.type
_entity_poly.pdbx_seq_one_letter_code
_entity_poly.pdbx_strand_id
1 'polypeptide(L)'
;MTTLFRGGRVFTAAGGFAEAVLVRDGVIAAVGDERDLAREAGPHETVDLNGGLLTPGFTDAHIHPVQAGLERAKCDLSEVYGLDAYQAKITDYAARNPDKEWIDGGGWDMSAFPGGLPHRTQLDADGRPVYLIQRDHHAAWVSTRALELAGITRDTPDPVDGRIERDPDGTPSGVLHEGAMDLVGLLTPRPTAADQDAALDDAQRHLFSLGITGWQDAIVGSYAGSDDQLPTYLSAARSGRLRARVVGALWWDRTRGADQIADLVERRASAEGLDRFAATSVKIMQDGITENFTAATLEPYCLCGGTGLSYVDPAKLKEYVAELDRLGFQVHFHAIGERAVREALDSCEGTDPANRHHIAHLQIIEPSDVPRFARLGVTANLQPLWATHHAQMDELTLPYLGEPRSSWQYPFADLLAHGTRFCAGSDWPVSDADPLQGMHVAVNRTEPGGSVHAGYPTAQTPFLPGQRLDLATALTAYTAGSAWINRSPAGVIEPGRPADLVVLDRDPFALPAGEIWTTRVTLTFVDGEPVYQRAGA
;
A
#
# COMPACT_ATOMS: atom_id res chain seq x y z
N MET A 1 25.86 -22.07 -3.95
CA MET A 1 26.09 -22.00 -2.50
C MET A 1 25.05 -22.85 -1.78
N THR A 2 25.43 -23.56 -0.71
CA THR A 2 24.51 -24.41 0.08
C THR A 2 24.33 -23.82 1.47
N THR A 3 23.09 -23.57 1.87
CA THR A 3 22.74 -22.93 3.14
C THR A 3 21.66 -23.74 3.85
N LEU A 4 21.84 -24.00 5.14
CA LEU A 4 20.86 -24.66 6.00
C LEU A 4 20.31 -23.66 7.02
N PHE A 5 19.00 -23.43 6.98
CA PHE A 5 18.26 -22.64 7.97
C PHE A 5 17.73 -23.58 9.04
N ARG A 6 18.04 -23.32 10.32
CA ARG A 6 17.72 -24.23 11.44
C ARG A 6 17.64 -23.53 12.80
N GLY A 7 17.27 -24.24 13.87
CA GLY A 7 17.27 -23.67 15.23
C GLY A 7 16.03 -22.82 15.55
N GLY A 8 14.90 -23.07 14.86
CA GLY A 8 13.64 -22.36 15.04
C GLY A 8 12.48 -23.12 14.37
N ARG A 9 11.37 -22.43 14.07
CA ARG A 9 10.27 -23.00 13.26
C ARG A 9 10.30 -22.44 11.85
N VAL A 10 9.77 -23.21 10.91
CA VAL A 10 9.61 -22.83 9.50
C VAL A 10 8.14 -22.85 9.16
N PHE A 11 7.56 -21.72 8.76
CA PHE A 11 6.19 -21.65 8.27
C PHE A 11 6.10 -22.19 6.84
N THR A 12 5.32 -23.25 6.64
CA THR A 12 5.13 -23.89 5.33
C THR A 12 3.72 -23.66 4.79
N ALA A 13 3.45 -24.12 3.57
CA ALA A 13 2.15 -23.93 2.92
C ALA A 13 0.98 -24.44 3.78
N ALA A 14 -0.18 -23.78 3.65
CA ALA A 14 -1.42 -24.13 4.35
C ALA A 14 -1.34 -24.12 5.89
N GLY A 15 -0.47 -23.28 6.47
CA GLY A 15 -0.37 -23.13 7.93
C GLY A 15 0.41 -24.23 8.63
N GLY A 16 1.16 -25.04 7.88
CA GLY A 16 2.03 -26.08 8.43
C GLY A 16 3.33 -25.52 9.02
N PHE A 17 4.05 -26.37 9.75
CA PHE A 17 5.38 -26.07 10.26
C PHE A 17 6.38 -27.19 9.95
N ALA A 18 7.63 -26.80 9.72
CA ALA A 18 8.81 -27.67 9.67
C ALA A 18 9.91 -27.14 10.59
N GLU A 19 11.03 -27.86 10.70
CA GLU A 19 12.14 -27.51 11.59
C GLU A 19 13.32 -26.86 10.86
N ALA A 20 13.53 -27.20 9.58
CA ALA A 20 14.64 -26.67 8.80
C ALA A 20 14.35 -26.56 7.29
N VAL A 21 15.15 -25.74 6.61
CA VAL A 21 15.15 -25.56 5.14
C VAL A 21 16.57 -25.66 4.62
N LEU A 22 16.77 -26.51 3.61
CA LEU A 22 18.02 -26.61 2.86
C LEU A 22 17.87 -25.85 1.54
N VAL A 23 18.76 -24.88 1.29
CA VAL A 23 18.83 -24.10 0.06
C VAL A 23 20.11 -24.45 -0.71
N ARG A 24 20.00 -24.65 -2.02
CA ARG A 24 21.11 -24.85 -2.94
C ARG A 24 20.96 -23.92 -4.14
N ASP A 25 21.99 -23.11 -4.37
CA ASP A 25 22.08 -22.20 -5.53
C ASP A 25 20.83 -21.32 -5.69
N GLY A 26 20.36 -20.78 -4.57
CA GLY A 26 19.20 -19.89 -4.49
C GLY A 26 17.84 -20.56 -4.59
N VAL A 27 17.79 -21.90 -4.63
CA VAL A 27 16.56 -22.68 -4.70
C VAL A 27 16.39 -23.54 -3.44
N ILE A 28 15.17 -23.62 -2.93
CA ILE A 28 14.82 -24.50 -1.83
C ILE A 28 14.96 -25.95 -2.31
N ALA A 29 15.91 -26.69 -1.74
CA ALA A 29 16.19 -28.07 -2.10
C ALA A 29 15.34 -29.05 -1.28
N ALA A 30 15.15 -28.79 0.01
CA ALA A 30 14.39 -29.64 0.92
C ALA A 30 13.86 -28.86 2.13
N VAL A 31 12.77 -29.35 2.72
CA VAL A 31 12.09 -28.79 3.89
C VAL A 31 11.69 -29.97 4.78
N GLY A 32 11.97 -29.92 6.09
CA GLY A 32 11.68 -31.06 6.97
C GLY A 32 12.34 -31.00 8.35
N ASP A 33 12.65 -32.19 8.88
CA ASP A 33 13.37 -32.40 10.14
C ASP A 33 14.81 -31.88 10.06
N GLU A 34 15.25 -31.19 11.11
CA GLU A 34 16.57 -30.54 11.12
C GLU A 34 17.73 -31.54 11.00
N ARG A 35 17.64 -32.68 11.69
CA ARG A 35 18.73 -33.67 11.73
C ARG A 35 18.87 -34.39 10.39
N ASP A 36 17.75 -34.66 9.73
CA ASP A 36 17.73 -35.27 8.42
C ASP A 36 18.37 -34.33 7.39
N LEU A 37 17.96 -33.06 7.36
CA LEU A 37 18.52 -32.08 6.42
C LEU A 37 19.98 -31.77 6.69
N ALA A 38 20.41 -31.69 7.95
CA ALA A 38 21.82 -31.49 8.30
C ALA A 38 22.72 -32.63 7.80
N ARG A 39 22.21 -33.87 7.78
CA ARG A 39 22.92 -35.02 7.18
C ARG A 39 22.96 -34.95 5.66
N GLU A 40 21.88 -34.53 5.03
CA GLU A 40 21.77 -34.38 3.57
C GLU A 40 22.63 -33.23 3.01
N ALA A 41 22.74 -32.12 3.76
CA ALA A 41 23.34 -30.89 3.29
C ALA A 41 24.82 -31.03 2.85
N GLY A 42 25.59 -31.92 3.50
CA GLY A 42 27.04 -31.99 3.30
C GLY A 42 27.74 -30.74 3.85
N PRO A 43 28.82 -30.23 3.24
CA PRO A 43 29.38 -28.92 3.58
C PRO A 43 28.41 -27.79 3.24
N HIS A 44 28.06 -26.97 4.23
CA HIS A 44 27.06 -25.89 4.10
C HIS A 44 27.37 -24.72 5.02
N GLU A 45 26.80 -23.56 4.71
CA GLU A 45 26.65 -22.46 5.66
C GLU A 45 25.39 -22.65 6.50
N THR A 46 25.44 -22.23 7.76
CA THR A 46 24.29 -22.31 8.68
C THR A 46 23.73 -20.91 8.92
N VAL A 47 22.42 -20.76 8.76
CA VAL A 47 21.66 -19.63 9.29
C VAL A 47 20.88 -20.13 10.49
N ASP A 48 21.26 -19.67 11.68
CA ASP A 48 20.56 -19.98 12.93
C ASP A 48 19.38 -19.02 13.10
N LEU A 49 18.19 -19.58 13.30
CA LEU A 49 16.96 -18.83 13.53
C LEU A 49 16.86 -18.30 14.96
N ASN A 50 17.73 -18.74 15.88
CA ASN A 50 17.78 -18.32 17.29
C ASN A 50 16.41 -18.45 18.01
N GLY A 51 15.66 -19.50 17.70
CA GLY A 51 14.31 -19.74 18.23
C GLY A 51 13.19 -18.92 17.56
N GLY A 52 13.53 -18.10 16.55
CA GLY A 52 12.60 -17.34 15.74
C GLY A 52 11.85 -18.19 14.69
N LEU A 53 11.15 -17.50 13.80
CA LEU A 53 10.37 -18.09 12.72
C LEU A 53 10.98 -17.75 11.36
N LEU A 54 11.23 -18.77 10.54
CA LEU A 54 11.49 -18.62 9.11
C LEU A 54 10.16 -18.60 8.35
N THR A 55 9.95 -17.59 7.50
CA THR A 55 8.77 -17.44 6.66
C THR A 55 9.17 -17.24 5.20
N PRO A 56 8.27 -17.48 4.22
CA PRO A 56 8.50 -16.99 2.87
C PRO A 56 8.68 -15.47 2.89
N GLY A 57 9.44 -14.93 1.94
CA GLY A 57 9.51 -13.51 1.68
C GLY A 57 8.11 -12.90 1.55
N PHE A 58 7.88 -11.78 2.25
CA PHE A 58 6.61 -11.07 2.13
C PHE A 58 6.50 -10.45 0.73
N THR A 59 5.28 -10.39 0.22
CA THR A 59 4.95 -9.68 -1.01
C THR A 59 3.85 -8.67 -0.72
N ASP A 60 4.12 -7.40 -1.01
CA ASP A 60 3.12 -6.35 -0.89
C ASP A 60 2.29 -6.25 -2.17
N ALA A 61 0.99 -6.57 -2.12
CA ALA A 61 0.13 -6.56 -3.31
C ALA A 61 -0.43 -5.17 -3.66
N HIS A 62 -0.11 -4.12 -2.90
CA HIS A 62 -0.58 -2.76 -3.17
C HIS A 62 0.32 -1.75 -2.48
N ILE A 63 1.20 -1.10 -3.23
CA ILE A 63 2.18 -0.15 -2.69
C ILE A 63 2.61 0.84 -3.78
N HIS A 64 3.22 1.97 -3.41
CA HIS A 64 3.74 2.99 -4.34
C HIS A 64 5.23 3.28 -4.10
N PRO A 65 6.16 2.32 -4.32
CA PRO A 65 7.51 2.37 -3.75
C PRO A 65 8.37 3.52 -4.27
N VAL A 66 8.28 3.83 -5.56
CA VAL A 66 9.06 4.94 -6.15
C VAL A 66 8.60 6.27 -5.55
N GLN A 67 7.28 6.47 -5.45
CA GLN A 67 6.71 7.66 -4.83
C GLN A 67 7.09 7.75 -3.34
N ALA A 68 6.97 6.64 -2.60
CA ALA A 68 7.40 6.59 -1.20
C ALA A 68 8.88 6.94 -1.03
N GLY A 69 9.76 6.44 -1.90
CA GLY A 69 11.18 6.79 -1.90
C GLY A 69 11.43 8.27 -2.13
N LEU A 70 10.65 8.91 -3.02
CA LEU A 70 10.72 10.36 -3.24
C LEU A 70 10.24 11.14 -2.01
N GLU A 71 9.15 10.70 -1.37
CA GLU A 71 8.61 11.35 -0.17
C GLU A 71 9.57 11.25 1.02
N ARG A 72 10.23 10.10 1.19
CA ARG A 72 11.26 9.89 2.21
C ARG A 72 12.51 10.73 2.02
N ALA A 73 12.82 11.13 0.78
CA ALA A 73 13.91 12.06 0.48
C ALA A 73 13.55 13.53 0.78
N LYS A 74 12.27 13.81 1.07
CA LYS A 74 11.71 15.13 1.33
C LYS A 74 11.44 15.33 2.84
N CYS A 75 10.63 16.33 3.20
CA CYS A 75 10.19 16.53 4.57
C CYS A 75 9.12 15.48 4.93
N ASP A 76 9.57 14.35 5.47
CA ASP A 76 8.70 13.25 5.89
C ASP A 76 8.07 13.52 7.27
N LEU A 77 6.74 13.63 7.31
CA LEU A 77 5.93 13.84 8.51
C LEU A 77 5.25 12.56 9.01
N SER A 78 5.37 11.44 8.29
CA SER A 78 4.65 10.19 8.60
C SER A 78 5.07 9.56 9.94
N GLU A 79 6.29 9.85 10.40
CA GLU A 79 6.85 9.31 11.66
C GLU A 79 6.43 10.10 12.91
N VAL A 80 5.72 11.20 12.75
CA VAL A 80 5.31 12.09 13.85
C VAL A 80 3.82 12.42 13.74
N TYR A 81 3.23 12.90 14.84
CA TYR A 81 1.82 13.22 14.87
C TYR A 81 1.55 14.50 15.67
N GLY A 82 0.67 15.34 15.15
CA GLY A 82 0.26 16.61 15.77
C GLY A 82 1.02 17.83 15.26
N LEU A 83 0.34 18.98 15.26
CA LEU A 83 0.85 20.27 14.74
C LEU A 83 2.23 20.63 15.29
N ASP A 84 2.44 20.53 16.61
CA ASP A 84 3.72 20.91 17.24
C ASP A 84 4.87 20.03 16.74
N ALA A 85 4.64 18.73 16.61
CA ALA A 85 5.64 17.78 16.10
C ALA A 85 5.92 18.01 14.61
N TYR A 86 4.88 18.31 13.82
CA TYR A 86 5.03 18.67 12.41
C TYR A 86 5.85 19.95 12.24
N GLN A 87 5.53 21.02 12.96
CA GLN A 87 6.28 22.27 12.87
C GLN A 87 7.74 22.10 13.28
N ALA A 88 8.02 21.28 14.30
CA ALA A 88 9.38 20.96 14.71
C ALA A 88 10.15 20.21 13.60
N LYS A 89 9.55 19.18 13.00
CA LYS A 89 10.15 18.40 11.90
C LYS A 89 10.37 19.26 10.65
N ILE A 90 9.41 20.13 10.30
CA ILE A 90 9.52 21.09 9.18
C ILE A 90 10.68 22.06 9.43
N THR A 91 10.77 22.65 10.62
CA THR A 91 11.85 23.59 10.98
C THR A 91 13.22 22.94 10.93
N ASP A 92 13.33 21.72 11.45
CA ASP A 92 14.56 20.93 11.44
C ASP A 92 14.99 20.54 10.01
N TYR A 93 14.04 20.11 9.18
CA TYR A 93 14.29 19.85 7.76
C TYR A 93 14.74 21.10 7.02
N ALA A 94 14.07 22.23 7.24
CA ALA A 94 14.39 23.53 6.67
C ALA A 94 15.82 23.97 7.01
N ALA A 95 16.26 23.76 8.26
CA ALA A 95 17.60 24.09 8.73
C ALA A 95 18.69 23.17 8.15
N ARG A 96 18.39 21.88 7.93
CA ARG A 96 19.32 20.91 7.32
C ARG A 96 19.44 21.06 5.80
N ASN A 97 18.48 21.74 5.17
CA ASN A 97 18.41 21.95 3.72
C ASN A 97 18.36 23.45 3.39
N PRO A 98 19.40 24.24 3.73
CA PRO A 98 19.37 25.70 3.52
C PRO A 98 19.32 26.10 2.04
N ASP A 99 19.81 25.25 1.14
CA ASP A 99 19.88 25.55 -0.30
C ASP A 99 18.62 25.16 -1.08
N LYS A 100 17.64 24.49 -0.43
CA LYS A 100 16.36 24.15 -1.08
C LYS A 100 15.47 25.41 -1.16
N GLU A 101 15.01 25.72 -2.37
CA GLU A 101 14.10 26.84 -2.64
C GLU A 101 12.69 26.61 -2.09
N TRP A 102 12.27 25.35 -2.01
CA TRP A 102 10.98 24.90 -1.47
C TRP A 102 11.19 23.99 -0.27
N ILE A 103 10.26 24.05 0.68
CA ILE A 103 10.08 22.99 1.67
C ILE A 103 8.94 22.11 1.19
N ASP A 104 9.29 21.00 0.57
CA ASP A 104 8.35 20.01 0.06
C ASP A 104 8.45 18.70 0.85
N GLY A 105 7.37 17.92 0.83
CA GLY A 105 7.24 16.68 1.60
C GLY A 105 5.79 16.28 1.79
N GLY A 106 5.50 15.58 2.88
CA GLY A 106 4.14 15.11 3.15
C GLY A 106 4.03 14.12 4.31
N GLY A 107 2.91 13.43 4.38
CA GLY A 107 2.62 12.42 5.40
C GLY A 107 1.90 12.95 6.65
N TRP A 108 1.38 14.19 6.61
CA TRP A 108 0.58 14.71 7.72
C TRP A 108 -0.79 14.03 7.77
N ASP A 109 -1.34 13.86 8.98
CA ASP A 109 -2.64 13.24 9.21
C ASP A 109 -3.72 14.31 9.39
N MET A 110 -4.87 14.16 8.70
CA MET A 110 -6.00 15.09 8.84
C MET A 110 -6.48 15.20 10.28
N SER A 111 -6.55 14.09 11.00
CA SER A 111 -7.03 14.04 12.38
C SER A 111 -6.11 14.74 13.38
N ALA A 112 -4.89 15.14 12.97
CA ALA A 112 -4.05 16.02 13.77
C ALA A 112 -4.58 17.46 13.85
N PHE A 113 -5.57 17.83 13.02
CA PHE A 113 -6.12 19.17 12.89
C PHE A 113 -7.63 19.20 13.14
N PRO A 114 -8.15 20.23 13.83
CA PRO A 114 -9.59 20.41 13.98
C PRO A 114 -10.31 20.42 12.62
N GLY A 115 -11.26 19.52 12.43
CA GLY A 115 -12.02 19.39 11.19
C GLY A 115 -11.21 18.89 9.99
N GLY A 116 -9.99 18.38 10.19
CA GLY A 116 -9.14 17.92 9.10
C GLY A 116 -8.36 19.00 8.36
N LEU A 117 -8.44 20.26 8.81
CA LEU A 117 -8.00 21.42 8.03
C LEU A 117 -6.87 22.19 8.71
N PRO A 118 -5.59 21.97 8.34
CA PRO A 118 -4.50 22.85 8.74
C PRO A 118 -4.62 24.24 8.08
N HIS A 119 -3.88 25.23 8.58
CA HIS A 119 -3.94 26.61 8.08
C HIS A 119 -2.60 27.07 7.52
N ARG A 120 -2.60 27.82 6.42
CA ARG A 120 -1.39 28.30 5.71
C ARG A 120 -0.37 28.99 6.62
N THR A 121 -0.86 29.78 7.58
CA THR A 121 -0.01 30.60 8.45
C THR A 121 0.84 29.78 9.42
N GLN A 122 0.48 28.50 9.63
CA GLN A 122 1.25 27.57 10.45
C GLN A 122 2.55 27.13 9.75
N LEU A 123 2.73 27.42 8.44
CA LEU A 123 3.92 27.10 7.64
C LEU A 123 4.83 28.29 7.33
N ASP A 124 4.46 29.50 7.76
CA ASP A 124 5.13 30.73 7.30
C ASP A 124 6.45 31.05 8.05
N ALA A 125 6.81 30.25 9.05
CA ALA A 125 7.92 30.55 9.97
C ALA A 125 9.29 30.73 9.29
N ASP A 126 9.55 29.96 8.22
CA ASP A 126 10.81 30.00 7.48
C ASP A 126 10.79 30.99 6.29
N GLY A 127 9.60 31.35 5.80
CA GLY A 127 9.41 32.29 4.69
C GLY A 127 9.58 31.70 3.28
N ARG A 128 10.16 30.49 3.13
CA ARG A 128 10.11 29.73 1.87
C ARG A 128 8.70 29.23 1.56
N PRO A 129 8.36 29.03 0.27
CA PRO A 129 7.13 28.34 -0.09
C PRO A 129 7.17 26.88 0.40
N VAL A 130 6.04 26.44 0.96
CA VAL A 130 5.90 25.10 1.56
C VAL A 130 4.74 24.37 0.87
N TYR A 131 4.96 23.11 0.50
CA TYR A 131 3.96 22.23 -0.09
C TYR A 131 4.06 20.83 0.52
N LEU A 132 3.09 20.45 1.35
CA LEU A 132 3.10 19.19 2.10
C LEU A 132 1.87 18.36 1.74
N ILE A 133 2.07 17.22 1.10
CA ILE A 133 1.00 16.30 0.72
C ILE A 133 0.47 15.59 1.96
N GLN A 134 -0.84 15.45 2.06
CA GLN A 134 -1.50 14.71 3.13
C GLN A 134 -1.22 13.21 3.00
N ARG A 135 -1.26 12.48 4.11
CA ARG A 135 -0.92 11.05 4.17
C ARG A 135 -1.64 10.17 3.14
N ASP A 136 -2.92 10.43 2.82
CA ASP A 136 -3.67 9.63 1.82
C ASP A 136 -3.62 10.21 0.39
N HIS A 137 -2.84 11.27 0.18
CA HIS A 137 -2.62 11.93 -1.11
C HIS A 137 -3.84 12.61 -1.74
N HIS A 138 -4.92 12.84 -1.00
CA HIS A 138 -6.12 13.56 -1.48
C HIS A 138 -6.16 15.06 -1.10
N ALA A 139 -5.16 15.55 -0.37
CA ALA A 139 -5.03 16.97 -0.03
C ALA A 139 -3.57 17.44 0.04
N ALA A 140 -3.36 18.75 -0.04
CA ALA A 140 -2.09 19.42 0.22
C ALA A 140 -2.26 20.58 1.22
N TRP A 141 -1.31 20.70 2.16
CA TRP A 141 -1.16 21.83 3.07
C TRP A 141 -0.05 22.74 2.55
N VAL A 142 -0.42 23.98 2.23
CA VAL A 142 0.45 24.94 1.54
C VAL A 142 0.61 26.25 2.32
N SER A 143 1.79 26.84 2.28
CA SER A 143 2.06 28.11 2.97
C SER A 143 1.44 29.31 2.27
N THR A 144 1.40 30.46 2.96
CA THR A 144 0.96 31.72 2.36
C THR A 144 1.80 32.04 1.13
N ARG A 145 3.12 31.84 1.22
CA ARG A 145 4.05 32.10 0.13
C ARG A 145 3.80 31.22 -1.10
N ALA A 146 3.39 29.97 -0.89
CA ALA A 146 3.08 29.05 -1.98
C ALA A 146 1.80 29.47 -2.74
N LEU A 147 0.76 29.90 -2.00
CA LEU A 147 -0.48 30.43 -2.60
C LEU A 147 -0.21 31.71 -3.43
N GLU A 148 0.63 32.61 -2.92
CA GLU A 148 1.05 33.82 -3.64
C GLU A 148 1.77 33.51 -4.95
N LEU A 149 2.70 32.54 -4.94
CA LEU A 149 3.44 32.12 -6.13
C LEU A 149 2.51 31.51 -7.19
N ALA A 150 1.48 30.77 -6.76
CA ALA A 150 0.46 30.21 -7.64
C ALA A 150 -0.59 31.23 -8.11
N GLY A 151 -0.57 32.46 -7.59
CA GLY A 151 -1.58 33.48 -7.90
C GLY A 151 -2.99 33.09 -7.43
N ILE A 152 -3.09 32.23 -6.42
CA ILE A 152 -4.39 31.81 -5.86
C ILE A 152 -4.89 32.91 -4.93
N THR A 153 -6.10 33.41 -5.20
CA THR A 153 -6.73 34.50 -4.46
C THR A 153 -8.13 34.09 -3.99
N ARG A 154 -8.86 35.02 -3.36
CA ARG A 154 -10.27 34.83 -2.99
C ARG A 154 -11.20 34.66 -4.20
N ASP A 155 -10.78 35.15 -5.37
CA ASP A 155 -11.58 35.13 -6.60
C ASP A 155 -11.20 33.95 -7.52
N THR A 156 -10.22 33.13 -7.14
CA THR A 156 -9.84 31.93 -7.90
C THR A 156 -10.95 30.89 -7.79
N PRO A 157 -11.55 30.42 -8.90
CA PRO A 157 -12.56 29.37 -8.85
C PRO A 157 -11.93 28.02 -8.48
N ASP A 158 -12.74 27.13 -7.91
CA ASP A 158 -12.35 25.73 -7.74
C ASP A 158 -12.22 25.04 -9.12
N PRO A 159 -11.24 24.13 -9.31
CA PRO A 159 -11.17 23.30 -10.51
C PRO A 159 -12.35 22.31 -10.57
N VAL A 160 -12.61 21.75 -11.75
CA VAL A 160 -13.77 20.85 -11.96
C VAL A 160 -13.71 19.58 -11.11
N ASP A 161 -12.50 19.16 -10.76
CA ASP A 161 -12.17 17.93 -10.04
C ASP A 161 -11.42 18.20 -8.72
N GLY A 162 -11.57 19.40 -8.13
CA GLY A 162 -10.94 19.70 -6.85
C GLY A 162 -11.55 20.92 -6.16
N ARG A 163 -11.08 21.18 -4.94
CA ARG A 163 -11.63 22.24 -4.07
C ARG A 163 -10.50 23.01 -3.37
N ILE A 164 -10.64 24.33 -3.31
CA ILE A 164 -9.77 25.19 -2.51
C ILE A 164 -10.51 25.49 -1.20
N GLU A 165 -9.93 25.10 -0.07
CA GLU A 165 -10.49 25.48 1.24
C GLU A 165 -10.29 26.97 1.50
N ARG A 166 -11.29 27.60 2.12
CA ARG A 166 -11.35 29.06 2.29
C ARG A 166 -11.76 29.44 3.70
N ASP A 167 -11.15 30.52 4.17
CA ASP A 167 -11.58 31.25 5.35
C ASP A 167 -12.97 31.88 5.11
N PRO A 168 -13.72 32.27 6.16
CA PRO A 168 -15.05 32.87 6.00
C PRO A 168 -15.12 34.14 5.12
N ASP A 169 -13.99 34.82 4.90
CA ASP A 169 -13.91 36.01 4.02
C ASP A 169 -13.59 35.67 2.54
N GLY A 170 -13.42 34.38 2.24
CA GLY A 170 -13.09 33.82 0.93
C GLY A 170 -11.60 33.64 0.68
N THR A 171 -10.72 34.10 1.59
CA THR A 171 -9.27 33.93 1.44
C THR A 171 -8.91 32.43 1.46
N PRO A 172 -8.08 31.92 0.54
CA PRO A 172 -7.65 30.51 0.58
C PRO A 172 -7.00 30.18 1.92
N SER A 173 -7.51 29.17 2.62
CA SER A 173 -7.09 28.82 3.98
C SER A 173 -5.71 28.18 4.02
N GLY A 174 -5.32 27.47 2.94
CA GLY A 174 -4.07 26.72 2.82
C GLY A 174 -4.23 25.23 2.56
N VAL A 175 -5.45 24.72 2.42
CA VAL A 175 -5.72 23.33 2.05
C VAL A 175 -6.29 23.26 0.63
N LEU A 176 -5.71 22.39 -0.18
CA LEU A 176 -6.10 22.13 -1.57
C LEU A 176 -6.47 20.66 -1.70
N HIS A 177 -7.65 20.35 -2.22
CA HIS A 177 -8.12 18.97 -2.39
C HIS A 177 -8.12 18.54 -3.86
N GLU A 178 -7.74 17.28 -4.10
CA GLU A 178 -7.82 16.62 -5.40
C GLU A 178 -7.14 17.45 -6.50
N GLY A 179 -7.82 17.74 -7.63
CA GLY A 179 -7.26 18.53 -8.73
C GLY A 179 -6.80 19.96 -8.35
N ALA A 180 -7.23 20.50 -7.20
CA ALA A 180 -6.74 21.79 -6.72
C ALA A 180 -5.29 21.74 -6.24
N MET A 181 -4.78 20.57 -5.86
CA MET A 181 -3.39 20.38 -5.44
C MET A 181 -2.40 20.79 -6.54
N ASP A 182 -2.73 20.48 -7.80
CA ASP A 182 -1.90 20.77 -8.98
C ASP A 182 -1.66 22.28 -9.18
N LEU A 183 -2.54 23.14 -8.66
CA LEU A 183 -2.37 24.61 -8.75
C LEU A 183 -1.07 25.08 -8.08
N VAL A 184 -0.61 24.37 -7.06
CA VAL A 184 0.67 24.65 -6.37
C VAL A 184 1.70 23.56 -6.66
N GLY A 185 1.29 22.29 -6.69
CA GLY A 185 2.19 21.14 -6.85
C GLY A 185 3.07 21.22 -8.10
N LEU A 186 2.52 21.73 -9.21
CA LEU A 186 3.25 21.90 -10.47
C LEU A 186 4.35 22.98 -10.41
N LEU A 187 4.37 23.82 -9.38
CA LEU A 187 5.43 24.81 -9.14
C LEU A 187 6.61 24.24 -8.33
N THR A 188 6.42 23.08 -7.70
CA THR A 188 7.47 22.43 -6.91
C THR A 188 8.58 21.87 -7.82
N PRO A 189 9.83 21.76 -7.34
CA PRO A 189 10.90 21.14 -8.11
C PRO A 189 10.54 19.70 -8.51
N ARG A 190 10.52 19.43 -9.82
CA ARG A 190 10.22 18.09 -10.33
C ARG A 190 11.43 17.16 -10.14
N PRO A 191 11.23 15.91 -9.73
CA PRO A 191 12.31 14.95 -9.59
C PRO A 191 12.99 14.68 -10.94
N THR A 192 14.30 14.57 -10.93
CA THR A 192 15.08 14.10 -12.08
C THR A 192 15.00 12.58 -12.19
N ALA A 193 15.40 12.01 -13.33
CA ALA A 193 15.53 10.55 -13.46
C ALA A 193 16.48 9.93 -12.42
N ALA A 194 17.51 10.66 -12.02
CA ALA A 194 18.44 10.21 -10.97
C ALA A 194 17.75 10.18 -9.59
N ASP A 195 16.86 11.13 -9.31
CA ASP A 195 16.06 11.13 -8.09
C ASP A 195 15.09 9.95 -8.05
N GLN A 196 14.46 9.63 -9.19
CA GLN A 196 13.58 8.46 -9.34
C GLN A 196 14.34 7.14 -9.11
N ASP A 197 15.54 7.01 -9.69
CA ASP A 197 16.40 5.84 -9.48
C ASP A 197 16.83 5.71 -8.00
N ALA A 198 17.23 6.82 -7.38
CA ALA A 198 17.62 6.84 -5.97
C ALA A 198 16.44 6.53 -5.03
N ALA A 199 15.25 7.00 -5.37
CA ALA A 199 14.01 6.71 -4.66
C ALA A 199 13.66 5.22 -4.70
N LEU A 200 13.72 4.59 -5.88
CA LEU A 200 13.51 3.14 -6.00
C LEU A 200 14.55 2.34 -5.19
N ASP A 201 15.82 2.75 -5.25
CA ASP A 201 16.88 2.09 -4.50
C ASP A 201 16.69 2.23 -2.98
N ASP A 202 16.20 3.39 -2.49
CA ASP A 202 15.86 3.58 -1.07
C ASP A 202 14.65 2.76 -0.65
N ALA A 203 13.58 2.81 -1.42
CA ALA A 203 12.37 2.05 -1.16
C ALA A 203 12.67 0.55 -1.09
N GLN A 204 13.44 0.02 -2.03
CA GLN A 204 13.85 -1.39 -2.02
C GLN A 204 14.64 -1.74 -0.76
N ARG A 205 15.60 -0.91 -0.32
CA ARG A 205 16.35 -1.15 0.92
C ARG A 205 15.44 -1.16 2.15
N HIS A 206 14.51 -0.20 2.21
CA HIS A 206 13.54 -0.12 3.31
C HIS A 206 12.63 -1.35 3.34
N LEU A 207 12.04 -1.73 2.21
CA LEU A 207 11.17 -2.89 2.08
C LEU A 207 11.90 -4.20 2.43
N PHE A 208 13.16 -4.37 2.01
CA PHE A 208 13.97 -5.51 2.44
C PHE A 208 14.21 -5.54 3.95
N SER A 209 14.31 -4.37 4.61
CA SER A 209 14.42 -4.31 6.07
C SER A 209 13.17 -4.80 6.81
N LEU A 210 12.05 -4.85 6.12
CA LEU A 210 10.73 -5.32 6.58
C LEU A 210 10.40 -6.73 6.08
N GLY A 211 11.32 -7.39 5.37
CA GLY A 211 11.11 -8.74 4.84
C GLY A 211 10.34 -8.81 3.52
N ILE A 212 10.08 -7.67 2.87
CA ILE A 212 9.32 -7.62 1.61
C ILE A 212 10.28 -7.88 0.44
N THR A 213 10.13 -9.02 -0.22
CA THR A 213 10.99 -9.47 -1.33
C THR A 213 10.36 -9.27 -2.71
N GLY A 214 9.09 -8.89 -2.75
CA GLY A 214 8.38 -8.54 -3.98
C GLY A 214 7.22 -7.60 -3.71
N TRP A 215 6.74 -6.92 -4.75
CA TRP A 215 5.58 -6.04 -4.63
C TRP A 215 4.82 -5.86 -5.94
N GLN A 216 3.59 -5.36 -5.82
CA GLN A 216 2.85 -4.77 -6.92
C GLN A 216 2.81 -3.26 -6.75
N ASP A 217 3.52 -2.54 -7.61
CA ASP A 217 3.38 -1.10 -7.68
C ASP A 217 1.99 -0.79 -8.23
N ALA A 218 1.15 -0.18 -7.40
CA ALA A 218 -0.25 0.05 -7.71
C ALA A 218 -0.43 1.17 -8.74
N ILE A 219 0.58 2.01 -9.00
CA ILE A 219 0.48 3.09 -9.99
C ILE A 219 1.80 3.21 -10.76
N VAL A 220 1.81 2.67 -11.98
CA VAL A 220 2.87 2.87 -12.97
C VAL A 220 2.34 3.75 -14.10
N GLY A 221 2.61 5.04 -14.02
CA GLY A 221 2.14 6.04 -14.97
C GLY A 221 2.08 7.43 -14.35
N SER A 222 1.99 8.45 -15.19
CA SER A 222 1.80 9.81 -14.70
C SER A 222 0.43 9.95 -14.05
N TYR A 223 0.41 10.41 -12.80
CA TYR A 223 -0.80 10.58 -11.99
C TYR A 223 -0.60 11.69 -10.95
N ALA A 224 -1.61 12.55 -10.77
CA ALA A 224 -1.63 13.60 -9.72
C ALA A 224 -0.30 14.37 -9.55
N GLY A 225 0.25 14.86 -10.66
CA GLY A 225 1.52 15.59 -10.69
C GLY A 225 2.79 14.73 -10.56
N SER A 226 2.67 13.42 -10.29
CA SER A 226 3.78 12.46 -10.30
C SER A 226 4.15 12.03 -11.72
N ASP A 227 5.45 11.87 -11.97
CA ASP A 227 5.99 11.39 -13.24
C ASP A 227 5.86 9.87 -13.38
N ASP A 228 5.78 9.37 -14.63
CA ASP A 228 5.72 7.94 -14.94
C ASP A 228 6.96 7.17 -14.42
N GLN A 229 6.71 6.15 -13.60
CA GLN A 229 7.70 5.29 -12.95
C GLN A 229 8.18 4.14 -13.86
N LEU A 230 7.51 3.89 -14.99
CA LEU A 230 7.86 2.78 -15.89
C LEU A 230 9.32 2.83 -16.35
N PRO A 231 9.89 3.99 -16.80
CA PRO A 231 11.28 4.06 -17.21
C PRO A 231 12.27 3.66 -16.10
N THR A 232 11.97 4.02 -14.85
CA THR A 232 12.78 3.70 -13.67
C THR A 232 12.83 2.19 -13.45
N TYR A 233 11.68 1.51 -13.48
CA TYR A 233 11.62 0.05 -13.34
C TYR A 233 12.32 -0.68 -14.50
N LEU A 234 12.10 -0.24 -15.73
CA LEU A 234 12.76 -0.82 -16.90
C LEU A 234 14.29 -0.68 -16.80
N SER A 235 14.77 0.50 -16.41
CA SER A 235 16.21 0.77 -16.19
C SER A 235 16.77 -0.17 -15.12
N ALA A 236 16.15 -0.20 -13.94
CA ALA A 236 16.62 -0.97 -12.79
C ALA A 236 16.61 -2.49 -13.06
N ALA A 237 15.59 -3.00 -13.73
CA ALA A 237 15.49 -4.41 -14.12
C ALA A 237 16.57 -4.78 -15.16
N ARG A 238 16.77 -3.95 -16.19
CA ARG A 238 17.79 -4.20 -17.24
C ARG A 238 19.21 -4.12 -16.71
N SER A 239 19.47 -3.27 -15.72
CA SER A 239 20.79 -3.13 -15.10
C SER A 239 21.05 -4.11 -13.96
N GLY A 240 20.07 -4.92 -13.56
CA GLY A 240 20.16 -5.84 -12.41
C GLY A 240 20.16 -5.16 -11.04
N ARG A 241 19.78 -3.87 -10.96
CA ARG A 241 19.64 -3.14 -9.68
C ARG A 241 18.36 -3.52 -8.94
N LEU A 242 17.29 -3.85 -9.68
CA LEU A 242 16.06 -4.34 -9.11
C LEU A 242 16.25 -5.81 -8.70
N ARG A 243 16.39 -6.05 -7.39
CA ARG A 243 16.53 -7.40 -6.82
C ARG A 243 15.17 -8.01 -6.48
N ALA A 244 14.21 -7.19 -6.06
CA ALA A 244 12.86 -7.62 -5.76
C ALA A 244 12.09 -8.10 -7.00
N ARG A 245 11.02 -8.85 -6.78
CA ARG A 245 10.10 -9.30 -7.85
C ARG A 245 8.92 -8.34 -7.92
N VAL A 246 8.79 -7.61 -9.03
CA VAL A 246 7.84 -6.50 -9.14
C VAL A 246 6.85 -6.70 -10.27
N VAL A 247 5.58 -6.45 -9.97
CA VAL A 247 4.53 -6.24 -10.97
C VAL A 247 4.15 -4.76 -10.98
N GLY A 248 4.19 -4.11 -12.13
CA GLY A 248 3.67 -2.75 -12.31
C GLY A 248 2.21 -2.79 -12.75
N ALA A 249 1.32 -2.12 -12.01
CA ALA A 249 -0.03 -1.83 -12.45
C ALA A 249 -0.04 -0.52 -13.25
N LEU A 250 -0.14 -0.64 -14.56
CA LEU A 250 -0.19 0.51 -15.46
C LEU A 250 -1.41 1.37 -15.15
N TRP A 251 -1.18 2.66 -14.94
CA TRP A 251 -2.25 3.60 -14.59
C TRP A 251 -3.28 3.73 -15.71
N TRP A 252 -4.57 3.61 -15.35
CA TRP A 252 -5.69 3.95 -16.24
C TRP A 252 -6.06 5.43 -16.10
N ASP A 253 -5.79 6.20 -17.14
CA ASP A 253 -6.22 7.59 -17.21
C ASP A 253 -7.71 7.67 -17.54
N ARG A 254 -8.52 8.06 -16.55
CA ARG A 254 -9.97 8.18 -16.69
C ARG A 254 -10.43 9.16 -17.78
N THR A 255 -9.56 10.06 -18.25
CA THR A 255 -9.88 11.04 -19.29
C THR A 255 -9.70 10.51 -20.72
N ARG A 256 -8.94 9.42 -20.90
CA ARG A 256 -8.58 8.88 -22.23
C ARG A 256 -9.53 7.79 -22.73
N GLY A 257 -10.32 7.17 -21.85
CA GLY A 257 -11.21 6.07 -22.23
C GLY A 257 -10.49 4.91 -22.93
N ALA A 258 -11.15 4.23 -23.88
CA ALA A 258 -10.58 3.07 -24.58
C ALA A 258 -9.36 3.38 -25.47
N ASP A 259 -9.15 4.64 -25.85
CA ASP A 259 -8.07 5.03 -26.77
C ASP A 259 -6.66 4.75 -26.19
N GLN A 260 -6.56 4.59 -24.87
CA GLN A 260 -5.30 4.24 -24.19
C GLN A 260 -4.93 2.76 -24.25
N ILE A 261 -5.84 1.86 -24.63
CA ILE A 261 -5.60 0.41 -24.53
C ILE A 261 -4.40 -0.03 -25.40
N ALA A 262 -4.25 0.53 -26.60
CA ALA A 262 -3.10 0.23 -27.46
C ALA A 262 -1.76 0.65 -26.82
N ASP A 263 -1.74 1.80 -26.17
CA ASP A 263 -0.60 2.32 -25.42
C ASP A 263 -0.28 1.43 -24.20
N LEU A 264 -1.29 0.96 -23.46
CA LEU A 264 -1.10 0.00 -22.38
C LEU A 264 -0.46 -1.32 -22.86
N VAL A 265 -0.87 -1.82 -24.04
CA VAL A 265 -0.27 -3.01 -24.66
C VAL A 265 1.20 -2.77 -25.02
N GLU A 266 1.53 -1.61 -25.57
CA GLU A 266 2.92 -1.23 -25.89
C GLU A 266 3.77 -1.09 -24.62
N ARG A 267 3.24 -0.45 -23.59
CA ARG A 267 3.90 -0.31 -22.28
C ARG A 267 4.16 -1.68 -21.65
N ARG A 268 3.21 -2.62 -21.71
CA ARG A 268 3.43 -4.02 -21.29
C ARG A 268 4.56 -4.67 -22.09
N ALA A 269 4.55 -4.53 -23.41
CA ALA A 269 5.56 -5.12 -24.30
C ALA A 269 6.98 -4.61 -23.98
N SER A 270 7.13 -3.37 -23.52
CA SER A 270 8.44 -2.80 -23.14
C SER A 270 9.12 -3.52 -21.96
N ALA A 271 8.35 -4.24 -21.14
CA ALA A 271 8.80 -5.01 -19.99
C ALA A 271 8.93 -6.53 -20.28
N GLU A 272 8.60 -6.99 -21.49
CA GLU A 272 8.69 -8.41 -21.84
C GLU A 272 10.14 -8.93 -21.76
N GLY A 273 10.29 -10.14 -21.22
CA GLY A 273 11.59 -10.81 -21.07
C GLY A 273 12.45 -10.33 -19.89
N LEU A 274 11.97 -9.39 -19.07
CA LEU A 274 12.64 -9.01 -17.83
C LEU A 274 12.34 -10.03 -16.72
N ASP A 275 13.35 -10.36 -15.90
CA ASP A 275 13.23 -11.34 -14.81
C ASP A 275 12.54 -10.76 -13.56
N ARG A 276 12.76 -9.45 -13.30
CA ARG A 276 12.41 -8.80 -12.03
C ARG A 276 11.25 -7.83 -12.10
N PHE A 277 10.79 -7.50 -13.30
CA PHE A 277 9.71 -6.55 -13.51
C PHE A 277 8.77 -7.01 -14.62
N ALA A 278 7.45 -6.92 -14.38
CA ALA A 278 6.43 -7.16 -15.39
C ALA A 278 5.33 -6.11 -15.30
N ALA A 279 4.94 -5.48 -16.42
CA ALA A 279 3.86 -4.50 -16.49
C ALA A 279 2.55 -5.15 -16.96
N THR A 280 2.09 -6.18 -16.24
CA THR A 280 0.97 -7.05 -16.66
C THR A 280 -0.37 -6.74 -16.00
N SER A 281 -0.41 -5.72 -15.13
CA SER A 281 -1.62 -5.27 -14.48
C SER A 281 -2.00 -3.86 -14.96
N VAL A 282 -3.28 -3.51 -14.86
CA VAL A 282 -3.81 -2.16 -15.06
C VAL A 282 -4.51 -1.72 -13.78
N LYS A 283 -4.18 -0.53 -13.28
CA LYS A 283 -4.84 0.07 -12.11
C LYS A 283 -6.00 0.93 -12.57
N ILE A 284 -7.20 0.64 -12.08
CA ILE A 284 -8.39 1.49 -12.29
C ILE A 284 -8.85 2.01 -10.93
N MET A 285 -9.00 3.33 -10.82
CA MET A 285 -9.59 3.97 -9.65
C MET A 285 -11.07 4.24 -9.91
N GLN A 286 -11.95 3.55 -9.19
CA GLN A 286 -13.40 3.63 -9.42
C GLN A 286 -14.07 4.74 -8.61
N ASP A 287 -13.57 5.04 -7.42
CA ASP A 287 -14.01 6.13 -6.55
C ASP A 287 -12.81 6.74 -5.78
N GLY A 288 -13.10 7.63 -4.83
CA GLY A 288 -12.10 8.14 -3.86
C GLY A 288 -12.36 7.62 -2.45
N ILE A 289 -12.15 8.45 -1.43
CA ILE A 289 -12.19 8.04 -0.01
C ILE A 289 -13.43 8.55 0.75
N THR A 290 -13.67 8.00 1.95
CA THR A 290 -14.85 8.32 2.76
C THR A 290 -14.79 9.72 3.38
N GLU A 291 -13.61 10.14 3.80
CA GLU A 291 -13.34 11.29 4.66
C GLU A 291 -13.54 12.62 3.92
N ASN A 292 -13.39 12.61 2.60
CA ASN A 292 -13.67 13.75 1.73
C ASN A 292 -14.98 13.60 0.93
N PHE A 293 -15.77 12.55 1.22
CA PHE A 293 -17.07 12.23 0.61
C PHE A 293 -17.03 11.91 -0.88
N THR A 294 -15.89 11.42 -1.39
CA THR A 294 -15.75 11.03 -2.81
C THR A 294 -15.92 9.54 -3.04
N ALA A 295 -15.81 8.70 -2.01
CA ALA A 295 -16.14 7.27 -2.11
C ALA A 295 -17.60 7.05 -2.54
N ALA A 296 -17.80 6.10 -3.45
CA ALA A 296 -19.07 5.87 -4.10
C ALA A 296 -20.00 5.02 -3.23
N THR A 297 -21.05 5.64 -2.69
CA THR A 297 -22.03 4.97 -1.82
C THR A 297 -23.36 4.72 -2.53
N LEU A 298 -24.10 3.68 -2.11
CA LEU A 298 -25.41 3.34 -2.68
C LEU A 298 -26.50 4.30 -2.20
N GLU A 299 -26.38 4.78 -0.96
CA GLU A 299 -27.27 5.76 -0.35
C GLU A 299 -26.48 6.99 0.11
N PRO A 300 -27.11 8.17 0.26
CA PRO A 300 -26.39 9.37 0.64
C PRO A 300 -25.61 9.26 1.96
N TYR A 301 -24.47 9.95 2.07
CA TYR A 301 -23.74 10.08 3.34
C TYR A 301 -24.62 10.74 4.42
N CYS A 302 -24.44 10.30 5.66
CA CYS A 302 -25.01 10.97 6.81
C CYS A 302 -24.39 12.37 6.97
N LEU A 303 -25.16 13.32 7.51
CA LEU A 303 -24.75 14.70 7.85
C LEU A 303 -24.40 15.63 6.68
N CYS A 304 -23.81 15.14 5.58
CA CYS A 304 -23.41 15.97 4.43
C CYS A 304 -24.20 15.72 3.13
N GLY A 305 -24.90 14.58 3.02
CA GLY A 305 -25.65 14.21 1.80
C GLY A 305 -24.74 13.86 0.62
N GLY A 306 -25.33 13.63 -0.55
CA GLY A 306 -24.59 13.16 -1.74
C GLY A 306 -24.09 11.71 -1.62
N THR A 307 -23.67 11.13 -2.74
CA THR A 307 -23.35 9.68 -2.83
C THR A 307 -21.92 9.41 -3.34
N GLY A 308 -21.04 10.40 -3.23
CA GLY A 308 -19.70 10.36 -3.83
C GLY A 308 -19.70 10.16 -5.33
N LEU A 309 -18.56 9.73 -5.89
CA LEU A 309 -18.27 9.79 -7.32
C LEU A 309 -17.88 8.43 -7.87
N SER A 310 -18.46 8.06 -9.02
CA SER A 310 -17.93 6.99 -9.87
C SER A 310 -17.04 7.64 -10.93
N TYR A 311 -15.73 7.45 -10.82
CA TYR A 311 -14.74 8.10 -11.69
C TYR A 311 -14.73 7.57 -13.12
N VAL A 312 -15.06 6.29 -13.28
CA VAL A 312 -15.32 5.68 -14.59
C VAL A 312 -16.80 5.36 -14.68
N ASP A 313 -17.44 5.75 -15.78
CA ASP A 313 -18.84 5.40 -16.04
C ASP A 313 -19.01 3.87 -15.96
N PRO A 314 -19.95 3.34 -15.14
CA PRO A 314 -20.05 1.90 -14.91
C PRO A 314 -20.35 1.07 -16.16
N ALA A 315 -21.04 1.63 -17.15
CA ALA A 315 -21.30 0.94 -18.41
C ALA A 315 -20.00 0.84 -19.23
N LYS A 316 -19.21 1.91 -19.25
CA LYS A 316 -17.88 1.92 -19.87
C LYS A 316 -16.86 1.06 -19.13
N LEU A 317 -16.91 1.02 -17.80
CA LEU A 317 -16.05 0.14 -17.01
C LEU A 317 -16.19 -1.33 -17.44
N LYS A 318 -17.43 -1.81 -17.65
CA LYS A 318 -17.69 -3.16 -18.19
C LYS A 318 -17.02 -3.39 -19.54
N GLU A 319 -17.13 -2.42 -20.46
CA GLU A 319 -16.48 -2.50 -21.79
C GLU A 319 -14.95 -2.56 -21.66
N TYR A 320 -14.36 -1.71 -20.81
CA TYR A 320 -12.91 -1.61 -20.64
C TYR A 320 -12.32 -2.86 -19.99
N VAL A 321 -12.96 -3.35 -18.92
CA VAL A 321 -12.50 -4.54 -18.19
C VAL A 321 -12.59 -5.78 -19.07
N ALA A 322 -13.67 -5.95 -19.84
CA ALA A 322 -13.79 -7.06 -20.78
C ALA A 322 -12.69 -7.05 -21.85
N GLU A 323 -12.32 -5.88 -22.38
CA GLU A 323 -11.23 -5.78 -23.38
C GLU A 323 -9.85 -6.01 -22.74
N LEU A 324 -9.59 -5.48 -21.54
CA LEU A 324 -8.35 -5.71 -20.80
C LEU A 324 -8.19 -7.20 -20.45
N ASP A 325 -9.27 -7.86 -20.01
CA ASP A 325 -9.31 -9.30 -19.74
C ASP A 325 -9.02 -10.13 -21.00
N ARG A 326 -9.65 -9.79 -22.14
CA ARG A 326 -9.39 -10.43 -23.45
C ARG A 326 -7.93 -10.30 -23.88
N LEU A 327 -7.27 -9.21 -23.50
CA LEU A 327 -5.85 -8.95 -23.76
C LEU A 327 -4.91 -9.58 -22.71
N GLY A 328 -5.45 -10.26 -21.70
CA GLY A 328 -4.71 -10.96 -20.65
C GLY A 328 -4.13 -10.04 -19.57
N PHE A 329 -4.67 -8.82 -19.41
CA PHE A 329 -4.29 -7.96 -18.28
C PHE A 329 -4.99 -8.42 -17.00
N GLN A 330 -4.28 -8.30 -15.88
CA GLN A 330 -4.90 -8.26 -14.57
C GLN A 330 -5.47 -6.86 -14.35
N VAL A 331 -6.73 -6.74 -13.90
CA VAL A 331 -7.28 -5.45 -13.46
C VAL A 331 -7.20 -5.35 -11.94
N HIS A 332 -6.55 -4.30 -11.46
CA HIS A 332 -6.40 -3.92 -10.06
C HIS A 332 -7.30 -2.71 -9.80
N PHE A 333 -8.39 -2.90 -9.06
CA PHE A 333 -9.30 -1.81 -8.72
C PHE A 333 -8.93 -1.14 -7.39
N HIS A 334 -9.02 0.18 -7.33
CA HIS A 334 -9.33 0.91 -6.10
C HIS A 334 -10.85 1.04 -6.01
N ALA A 335 -11.45 0.53 -4.94
CA ALA A 335 -12.86 0.70 -4.62
C ALA A 335 -13.05 0.74 -3.10
N ILE A 336 -13.52 1.88 -2.59
CA ILE A 336 -13.72 2.11 -1.15
C ILE A 336 -15.20 1.94 -0.78
N GLY A 337 -16.08 2.66 -1.46
CA GLY A 337 -17.50 2.67 -1.16
C GLY A 337 -18.25 1.48 -1.75
N GLU A 338 -19.38 1.12 -1.14
CA GLU A 338 -20.10 -0.10 -1.52
C GLU A 338 -20.68 -0.06 -2.95
N ARG A 339 -20.92 1.13 -3.51
CA ARG A 339 -21.30 1.28 -4.93
C ARG A 339 -20.11 1.01 -5.85
N ALA A 340 -18.91 1.53 -5.56
CA ALA A 340 -17.72 1.26 -6.37
C ALA A 340 -17.34 -0.22 -6.35
N VAL A 341 -17.43 -0.89 -5.19
CA VAL A 341 -17.20 -2.33 -5.09
C VAL A 341 -18.19 -3.10 -5.96
N ARG A 342 -19.47 -2.73 -5.93
CA ARG A 342 -20.51 -3.31 -6.80
C ARG A 342 -20.19 -3.10 -8.27
N GLU A 343 -19.84 -1.88 -8.68
CA GLU A 343 -19.50 -1.52 -10.07
C GLU A 343 -18.27 -2.29 -10.58
N ALA A 344 -17.24 -2.44 -9.74
CA ALA A 344 -16.06 -3.25 -10.05
C ALA A 344 -16.42 -4.74 -10.21
N LEU A 345 -17.19 -5.32 -9.29
CA LEU A 345 -17.64 -6.72 -9.40
C LEU A 345 -18.51 -6.95 -10.65
N ASP A 346 -19.41 -6.01 -10.93
CA ASP A 346 -20.23 -5.95 -12.13
C ASP A 346 -19.39 -5.95 -13.42
N SER A 347 -18.22 -5.29 -13.41
CA SER A 347 -17.30 -5.27 -14.55
C SER A 347 -16.51 -6.56 -14.76
N CYS A 348 -16.40 -7.40 -13.72
CA CYS A 348 -15.74 -8.71 -13.76
C CYS A 348 -16.71 -9.85 -14.17
N GLU A 349 -17.97 -9.55 -14.49
CA GLU A 349 -18.90 -10.59 -14.93
C GLU A 349 -18.50 -11.13 -16.32
N GLY A 350 -18.14 -12.41 -16.37
CA GLY A 350 -17.74 -13.09 -17.60
C GLY A 350 -16.26 -12.98 -17.97
N THR A 351 -15.43 -12.34 -17.13
CA THR A 351 -13.96 -12.33 -17.28
C THR A 351 -13.36 -13.69 -16.95
N ASP A 352 -12.15 -13.97 -17.44
CA ASP A 352 -11.41 -15.19 -17.11
C ASP A 352 -10.79 -15.09 -15.70
N PRO A 353 -11.20 -15.94 -14.73
CA PRO A 353 -10.59 -15.96 -13.39
C PRO A 353 -9.07 -16.20 -13.41
N ALA A 354 -8.52 -16.78 -14.49
CA ALA A 354 -7.08 -16.96 -14.66
C ALA A 354 -6.31 -15.65 -14.84
N ASN A 355 -6.99 -14.53 -15.17
CA ASN A 355 -6.41 -13.19 -15.20
C ASN A 355 -6.28 -12.55 -13.82
N ARG A 356 -6.88 -13.14 -12.78
CA ARG A 356 -6.70 -12.81 -11.36
C ARG A 356 -7.01 -11.35 -11.03
N HIS A 357 -8.15 -10.83 -11.49
CA HIS A 357 -8.59 -9.48 -11.11
C HIS A 357 -8.78 -9.35 -9.60
N HIS A 358 -8.56 -8.15 -9.07
CA HIS A 358 -8.67 -7.91 -7.63
C HIS A 358 -9.11 -6.50 -7.29
N ILE A 359 -9.73 -6.36 -6.12
CA ILE A 359 -10.21 -5.09 -5.58
C ILE A 359 -9.44 -4.82 -4.29
N ALA A 360 -8.85 -3.64 -4.19
CA ALA A 360 -8.15 -3.16 -3.01
C ALA A 360 -9.04 -2.29 -2.11
N HIS A 361 -8.54 -2.08 -0.90
CA HIS A 361 -9.08 -1.32 0.23
C HIS A 361 -10.27 -2.00 0.90
N LEU A 362 -11.31 -2.33 0.11
CA LEU A 362 -12.45 -3.12 0.59
C LEU A 362 -13.07 -2.52 1.86
N GLN A 363 -13.09 -1.19 1.93
CA GLN A 363 -13.47 -0.49 3.15
C GLN A 363 -14.94 -0.71 3.43
N ILE A 364 -15.85 -0.56 2.47
CA ILE A 364 -17.28 -0.78 2.67
C ILE A 364 -17.78 -1.74 1.60
N ILE A 365 -18.33 -2.89 2.01
CA ILE A 365 -18.93 -3.86 1.08
C ILE A 365 -20.37 -4.13 1.51
N GLU A 366 -21.32 -3.90 0.61
CA GLU A 366 -22.71 -4.26 0.87
C GLU A 366 -22.82 -5.80 1.02
N PRO A 367 -23.52 -6.32 2.04
CA PRO A 367 -23.46 -7.76 2.37
C PRO A 367 -23.85 -8.72 1.24
N SER A 368 -24.66 -8.29 0.27
CA SER A 368 -25.04 -9.13 -0.88
C SER A 368 -23.93 -9.24 -1.94
N ASP A 369 -22.96 -8.31 -1.91
CA ASP A 369 -21.79 -8.32 -2.78
C ASP A 369 -20.63 -9.16 -2.22
N VAL A 370 -20.55 -9.40 -0.90
CA VAL A 370 -19.49 -10.24 -0.28
C VAL A 370 -19.33 -11.61 -0.97
N PRO A 371 -20.41 -12.40 -1.21
CA PRO A 371 -20.24 -13.72 -1.81
C PRO A 371 -19.96 -13.66 -3.33
N ARG A 372 -20.01 -12.47 -3.97
CA ARG A 372 -19.69 -12.32 -5.41
C ARG A 372 -18.21 -12.45 -5.67
N PHE A 373 -17.35 -12.02 -4.75
CA PHE A 373 -15.89 -12.15 -4.89
C PHE A 373 -15.48 -13.58 -5.24
N ALA A 374 -15.86 -14.54 -4.40
CA ALA A 374 -15.59 -15.95 -4.64
C ALA A 374 -16.27 -16.49 -5.92
N ARG A 375 -17.52 -16.10 -6.20
CA ARG A 375 -18.24 -16.55 -7.41
C ARG A 375 -17.58 -16.09 -8.71
N LEU A 376 -17.04 -14.87 -8.72
CA LEU A 376 -16.42 -14.26 -9.88
C LEU A 376 -14.91 -14.55 -9.96
N GLY A 377 -14.32 -15.13 -8.91
CA GLY A 377 -12.87 -15.34 -8.81
C GLY A 377 -12.09 -14.03 -8.59
N VAL A 378 -12.76 -12.96 -8.15
CA VAL A 378 -12.13 -11.69 -7.81
C VAL A 378 -11.44 -11.83 -6.46
N THR A 379 -10.16 -11.50 -6.40
CA THR A 379 -9.38 -11.56 -5.16
C THR A 379 -9.60 -10.31 -4.33
N ALA A 380 -9.70 -10.47 -3.02
CA ALA A 380 -9.73 -9.37 -2.07
C ALA A 380 -8.29 -8.99 -1.67
N ASN A 381 -7.87 -7.78 -2.03
CA ASN A 381 -6.57 -7.22 -1.69
C ASN A 381 -6.71 -6.37 -0.42
N LEU A 382 -6.23 -6.89 0.71
CA LEU A 382 -6.46 -6.33 2.04
C LEU A 382 -5.43 -5.24 2.38
N GLN A 383 -5.88 -4.16 3.04
CA GLN A 383 -5.03 -3.17 3.73
C GLN A 383 -5.36 -3.22 5.23
N PRO A 384 -4.90 -4.24 5.97
CA PRO A 384 -5.37 -4.51 7.32
C PRO A 384 -5.14 -3.37 8.31
N LEU A 385 -4.09 -2.56 8.14
CA LEU A 385 -3.76 -1.45 9.03
C LEU A 385 -4.89 -0.44 9.18
N TRP A 386 -5.79 -0.34 8.20
CA TRP A 386 -6.89 0.62 8.22
C TRP A 386 -8.09 0.11 9.05
N ALA A 387 -8.10 -1.17 9.41
CA ALA A 387 -9.25 -1.83 10.02
C ALA A 387 -9.22 -1.79 11.55
N THR A 388 -9.03 -0.59 12.11
CA THR A 388 -8.91 -0.34 13.55
C THR A 388 -9.54 1.01 13.94
N HIS A 389 -9.78 1.20 15.24
CA HIS A 389 -10.17 2.49 15.78
C HIS A 389 -8.97 3.44 15.87
N HIS A 390 -9.12 4.62 15.28
CA HIS A 390 -8.24 5.79 15.42
C HIS A 390 -9.06 7.05 15.11
N ALA A 391 -8.50 8.24 15.32
CA ALA A 391 -9.23 9.49 15.15
C ALA A 391 -9.88 9.64 13.77
N GLN A 392 -9.16 9.37 12.67
CA GLN A 392 -9.75 9.39 11.32
C GLN A 392 -10.95 8.41 11.14
N MET A 393 -10.91 7.19 11.69
CA MET A 393 -12.03 6.25 11.64
C MET A 393 -13.22 6.76 12.48
N ASP A 394 -12.96 7.17 13.72
CA ASP A 394 -14.01 7.49 14.70
C ASP A 394 -14.66 8.85 14.46
N GLU A 395 -13.91 9.81 13.93
CA GLU A 395 -14.34 11.21 13.80
C GLU A 395 -14.67 11.60 12.36
N LEU A 396 -13.96 11.02 11.37
CA LEU A 396 -14.08 11.42 9.96
C LEU A 396 -14.77 10.35 9.08
N THR A 397 -14.94 9.12 9.57
CA THR A 397 -15.57 8.03 8.81
C THR A 397 -16.90 7.61 9.40
N LEU A 398 -16.91 7.04 10.62
CA LEU A 398 -18.10 6.43 11.22
C LEU A 398 -19.33 7.36 11.29
N PRO A 399 -19.20 8.65 11.70
CA PRO A 399 -20.35 9.54 11.79
C PRO A 399 -21.03 9.83 10.45
N TYR A 400 -20.27 9.77 9.35
CA TYR A 400 -20.74 10.07 8.00
C TYR A 400 -21.26 8.84 7.25
N LEU A 401 -20.79 7.64 7.60
CA LEU A 401 -21.34 6.40 7.06
C LEU A 401 -22.69 6.06 7.70
N GLY A 402 -22.75 6.13 9.03
CA GLY A 402 -23.90 5.70 9.82
C GLY A 402 -24.22 4.20 9.67
N GLU A 403 -25.15 3.73 10.49
CA GLU A 403 -25.66 2.36 10.35
C GLU A 403 -26.63 2.25 9.17
N PRO A 404 -26.62 1.15 8.40
CA PRO A 404 -25.86 -0.08 8.65
C PRO A 404 -24.42 -0.10 8.11
N ARG A 405 -23.99 0.91 7.33
CA ARG A 405 -22.68 0.90 6.62
C ARG A 405 -21.48 0.83 7.55
N SER A 406 -21.54 1.45 8.72
CA SER A 406 -20.50 1.36 9.74
C SER A 406 -20.17 -0.10 10.11
N SER A 407 -21.17 -1.00 10.10
CA SER A 407 -21.00 -2.43 10.40
C SER A 407 -20.47 -3.27 9.24
N TRP A 408 -20.38 -2.71 8.04
CA TRP A 408 -19.96 -3.40 6.81
C TRP A 408 -18.49 -3.19 6.49
N GLN A 409 -17.72 -2.61 7.42
CA GLN A 409 -16.37 -2.18 7.13
C GLN A 409 -15.33 -3.30 7.25
N TYR A 410 -14.46 -3.38 6.24
CA TYR A 410 -13.38 -4.37 6.13
C TYR A 410 -13.84 -5.79 6.52
N PRO A 411 -14.82 -6.39 5.79
CA PRO A 411 -15.48 -7.62 6.18
C PRO A 411 -14.64 -8.87 5.84
N PHE A 412 -13.43 -8.94 6.41
CA PHE A 412 -12.43 -9.95 6.08
C PHE A 412 -12.89 -11.36 6.45
N ALA A 413 -13.52 -11.56 7.62
CA ALA A 413 -13.97 -12.89 8.02
C ALA A 413 -15.14 -13.38 7.15
N ASP A 414 -16.04 -12.48 6.76
CA ASP A 414 -17.17 -12.84 5.88
C ASP A 414 -16.67 -13.21 4.48
N LEU A 415 -15.75 -12.43 3.91
CA LEU A 415 -15.12 -12.77 2.62
C LEU A 415 -14.43 -14.14 2.68
N LEU A 416 -13.70 -14.43 3.77
CA LEU A 416 -13.03 -15.71 3.97
C LEU A 416 -14.03 -16.86 4.05
N ALA A 417 -15.12 -16.67 4.81
CA ALA A 417 -16.17 -17.67 4.99
C ALA A 417 -16.86 -18.05 3.66
N HIS A 418 -16.88 -17.14 2.69
CA HIS A 418 -17.38 -17.38 1.34
C HIS A 418 -16.35 -17.97 0.37
N GLY A 419 -15.12 -18.23 0.81
CA GLY A 419 -14.06 -18.81 -0.01
C GLY A 419 -13.36 -17.80 -0.91
N THR A 420 -13.47 -16.50 -0.61
CA THR A 420 -12.73 -15.46 -1.32
C THR A 420 -11.23 -15.62 -1.06
N ARG A 421 -10.43 -15.51 -2.13
CA ARG A 421 -8.97 -15.52 -2.02
C ARG A 421 -8.47 -14.16 -1.52
N PHE A 422 -7.45 -14.18 -0.67
CA PHE A 422 -6.78 -12.97 -0.19
C PHE A 422 -5.38 -12.80 -0.76
N CYS A 423 -5.05 -11.55 -1.04
CA CYS A 423 -3.70 -10.99 -1.00
C CYS A 423 -3.72 -9.78 -0.05
N ALA A 424 -2.56 -9.27 0.34
CA ALA A 424 -2.48 -8.11 1.23
C ALA A 424 -1.38 -7.14 0.80
N GLY A 425 -1.60 -5.86 1.08
CA GLY A 425 -0.65 -4.79 0.86
C GLY A 425 -0.76 -3.69 1.91
N SER A 426 0.20 -2.78 1.91
CA SER A 426 0.30 -1.68 2.87
C SER A 426 -0.30 -0.36 2.37
N ASP A 427 -0.43 -0.21 1.05
CA ASP A 427 -0.64 1.07 0.40
C ASP A 427 0.44 2.11 0.77
N TRP A 428 1.65 1.67 1.12
CA TRP A 428 2.74 2.57 1.54
C TRP A 428 3.11 3.55 0.41
N PRO A 429 3.20 4.86 0.70
CA PRO A 429 3.40 5.45 2.03
C PRO A 429 2.14 5.93 2.77
N VAL A 430 0.93 5.57 2.33
CA VAL A 430 -0.33 5.95 3.02
C VAL A 430 -0.40 5.35 4.43
N SER A 431 0.03 4.10 4.58
CA SER A 431 0.25 3.49 5.89
C SER A 431 1.60 2.78 5.96
N ASP A 432 1.98 2.31 7.16
CA ASP A 432 3.28 1.66 7.37
C ASP A 432 3.44 0.41 6.47
N ALA A 433 4.63 0.24 5.90
CA ALA A 433 4.93 -0.89 5.02
C ALA A 433 5.09 -2.22 5.77
N ASP A 434 5.30 -2.24 7.09
CA ASP A 434 5.63 -3.44 7.86
C ASP A 434 4.45 -4.42 7.91
N PRO A 435 4.56 -5.59 7.24
CA PRO A 435 3.48 -6.58 7.21
C PRO A 435 3.11 -7.11 8.60
N LEU A 436 4.02 -7.09 9.58
CA LEU A 436 3.76 -7.57 10.94
C LEU A 436 2.77 -6.65 11.67
N GLN A 437 2.80 -5.35 11.37
CA GLN A 437 1.82 -4.39 11.90
C GLN A 437 0.44 -4.67 11.27
N GLY A 438 0.38 -4.89 9.96
CA GLY A 438 -0.85 -5.29 9.28
C GLY A 438 -1.42 -6.62 9.80
N MET A 439 -0.58 -7.64 10.02
CA MET A 439 -0.99 -8.92 10.61
C MET A 439 -1.53 -8.75 12.03
N HIS A 440 -0.92 -7.87 12.84
CA HIS A 440 -1.45 -7.54 14.16
C HIS A 440 -2.87 -6.98 14.08
N VAL A 441 -3.13 -6.03 13.17
CA VAL A 441 -4.48 -5.45 13.01
C VAL A 441 -5.46 -6.47 12.43
N ALA A 442 -5.06 -7.30 11.48
CA ALA A 442 -5.90 -8.37 10.96
C ALA A 442 -6.40 -9.33 12.06
N VAL A 443 -5.52 -9.66 13.02
CA VAL A 443 -5.81 -10.59 14.12
C VAL A 443 -6.57 -9.92 15.26
N ASN A 444 -6.17 -8.72 15.66
CA ASN A 444 -6.68 -8.08 16.88
C ASN A 444 -7.77 -7.05 16.61
N ARG A 445 -7.77 -6.45 15.42
CA ARG A 445 -8.58 -5.27 15.04
C ARG A 445 -8.34 -4.07 15.95
N THR A 446 -7.12 -3.93 16.45
CA THR A 446 -6.68 -2.84 17.33
C THR A 446 -5.37 -2.25 16.83
N GLU A 447 -5.11 -1.00 17.17
CA GLU A 447 -3.91 -0.28 16.77
C GLU A 447 -2.65 -0.96 17.37
N PRO A 448 -1.57 -1.16 16.59
CA PRO A 448 -0.30 -1.64 17.11
C PRO A 448 0.27 -0.68 18.17
N GLY A 449 0.88 -1.21 19.23
CA GLY A 449 1.34 -0.39 20.36
C GLY A 449 2.46 0.60 20.03
N GLY A 450 3.19 0.39 18.93
CA GLY A 450 4.25 1.28 18.44
C GLY A 450 3.78 2.35 17.44
N SER A 451 2.50 2.34 17.05
CA SER A 451 1.94 3.29 16.10
C SER A 451 1.84 4.70 16.68
N VAL A 452 1.94 5.71 15.82
CA VAL A 452 1.68 7.12 16.18
C VAL A 452 0.23 7.34 16.65
N HIS A 453 -0.69 6.43 16.31
CA HIS A 453 -2.09 6.48 16.74
C HIS A 453 -2.39 5.65 18.00
N ALA A 454 -1.41 4.93 18.55
CA ALA A 454 -1.61 4.02 19.69
C ALA A 454 -2.13 4.72 20.96
N GLY A 455 -1.91 6.03 21.07
CA GLY A 455 -2.40 6.87 22.17
C GLY A 455 -3.87 7.29 22.07
N TYR A 456 -4.57 7.01 20.95
CA TYR A 456 -5.97 7.39 20.79
C TYR A 456 -6.87 6.62 21.78
N PRO A 457 -7.90 7.25 22.40
CA PRO A 457 -8.66 6.64 23.49
C PRO A 457 -9.30 5.28 23.18
N THR A 458 -9.72 5.04 21.93
CA THR A 458 -10.34 3.79 21.48
C THR A 458 -9.38 2.87 20.72
N ALA A 459 -8.10 3.22 20.59
CA ALA A 459 -7.10 2.47 19.80
C ALA A 459 -7.00 0.97 20.16
N GLN A 460 -7.22 0.63 21.43
CA GLN A 460 -7.17 -0.74 21.93
C GLN A 460 -8.54 -1.42 22.00
N THR A 461 -9.61 -0.75 21.56
CA THR A 461 -10.93 -1.36 21.37
C THR A 461 -10.94 -2.06 20.02
N PRO A 462 -11.33 -3.34 19.93
CA PRO A 462 -11.39 -4.03 18.66
C PRO A 462 -12.46 -3.44 17.73
N PHE A 463 -12.05 -2.99 16.54
CA PHE A 463 -12.96 -2.51 15.50
C PHE A 463 -13.63 -3.68 14.78
N LEU A 464 -14.95 -3.83 14.92
CA LEU A 464 -15.72 -4.94 14.33
C LEU A 464 -15.06 -6.32 14.56
N PRO A 465 -14.98 -6.81 15.82
CA PRO A 465 -14.19 -8.01 16.17
C PRO A 465 -14.63 -9.30 15.49
N GLY A 466 -15.86 -9.35 14.93
CA GLY A 466 -16.33 -10.47 14.11
C GLY A 466 -15.55 -10.62 12.80
N GLN A 467 -14.84 -9.58 12.35
CA GLN A 467 -14.06 -9.55 11.11
C GLN A 467 -12.56 -9.86 11.30
N ARG A 468 -12.19 -10.43 12.45
CA ARG A 468 -10.81 -10.88 12.73
C ARG A 468 -10.42 -12.05 11.84
N LEU A 469 -9.15 -12.11 11.46
CA LEU A 469 -8.52 -13.26 10.83
C LEU A 469 -7.61 -13.99 11.83
N ASP A 470 -7.33 -15.27 11.60
CA ASP A 470 -6.20 -15.92 12.27
C ASP A 470 -4.86 -15.49 11.64
N LEU A 471 -3.78 -15.65 12.41
CA LEU A 471 -2.44 -15.24 11.99
C LEU A 471 -1.95 -16.02 10.76
N ALA A 472 -2.30 -17.30 10.62
CA ALA A 472 -1.88 -18.10 9.48
C ALA A 472 -2.51 -17.59 8.18
N THR A 473 -3.78 -17.16 8.23
CA THR A 473 -4.51 -16.57 7.12
C THR A 473 -3.91 -15.21 6.73
N ALA A 474 -3.64 -14.35 7.72
CA ALA A 474 -3.01 -13.05 7.47
C ALA A 474 -1.58 -13.22 6.89
N LEU A 475 -0.77 -14.10 7.47
CA LEU A 475 0.57 -14.43 6.97
C LEU A 475 0.52 -15.01 5.55
N THR A 476 -0.45 -15.88 5.26
CA THR A 476 -0.66 -16.43 3.91
C THR A 476 -1.05 -15.35 2.91
N ALA A 477 -1.89 -14.38 3.29
CA ALA A 477 -2.27 -13.26 2.42
C ALA A 477 -1.04 -12.44 2.00
N TYR A 478 -0.15 -12.10 2.95
CA TYR A 478 1.10 -11.36 2.69
C TYR A 478 2.22 -12.20 2.04
N THR A 479 2.06 -13.52 1.89
CA THR A 479 3.07 -14.40 1.28
C THR A 479 2.50 -15.09 0.04
N ALA A 480 1.95 -16.29 0.18
CA ALA A 480 1.46 -17.09 -0.94
C ALA A 480 0.31 -16.41 -1.70
N GLY A 481 -0.55 -15.66 -1.01
CA GLY A 481 -1.65 -14.90 -1.58
C GLY A 481 -1.15 -13.79 -2.52
N SER A 482 -0.31 -12.91 -2.00
CA SER A 482 0.32 -11.83 -2.77
C SER A 482 1.33 -12.33 -3.83
N ALA A 483 2.05 -13.43 -3.59
CA ALA A 483 2.88 -14.04 -4.63
C ALA A 483 2.01 -14.63 -5.76
N TRP A 484 0.89 -15.26 -5.41
CA TRP A 484 -0.08 -15.74 -6.40
C TRP A 484 -0.68 -14.58 -7.19
N ILE A 485 -1.12 -13.48 -6.57
CA ILE A 485 -1.72 -12.38 -7.34
C ILE A 485 -0.73 -11.80 -8.36
N ASN A 486 0.55 -11.73 -7.99
CA ASN A 486 1.65 -11.21 -8.81
C ASN A 486 2.29 -12.24 -9.75
N ARG A 487 1.76 -13.47 -9.83
CA ARG A 487 2.33 -14.57 -10.65
C ARG A 487 3.81 -14.85 -10.31
N SER A 488 4.22 -14.54 -9.08
CA SER A 488 5.58 -14.76 -8.59
C SER A 488 5.81 -16.25 -8.29
N PRO A 489 6.99 -16.81 -8.62
CA PRO A 489 7.35 -18.17 -8.21
C PRO A 489 7.66 -18.30 -6.71
N ALA A 490 7.83 -17.18 -6.00
CA ALA A 490 8.14 -17.10 -4.58
C ALA A 490 6.90 -17.21 -3.67
N GLY A 491 7.00 -16.76 -2.41
CA GLY A 491 5.89 -16.66 -1.46
C GLY A 491 5.47 -17.97 -0.78
N VAL A 492 6.17 -19.07 -1.05
CA VAL A 492 5.99 -20.36 -0.35
C VAL A 492 7.36 -21.01 -0.09
N ILE A 493 7.45 -21.77 1.00
CA ILE A 493 8.63 -22.59 1.32
C ILE A 493 8.34 -24.03 0.88
N GLU A 494 8.73 -24.34 -0.36
CA GLU A 494 8.54 -25.66 -0.97
C GLU A 494 9.75 -26.01 -1.86
N PRO A 495 10.13 -27.30 -2.00
CA PRO A 495 11.20 -27.71 -2.90
C PRO A 495 11.00 -27.22 -4.34
N GLY A 496 12.06 -26.72 -4.96
CA GLY A 496 12.08 -26.18 -6.33
C GLY A 496 11.68 -24.70 -6.44
N ARG A 497 11.31 -24.05 -5.34
CA ARG A 497 10.97 -22.62 -5.29
C ARG A 497 12.19 -21.75 -5.01
N PRO A 498 12.22 -20.48 -5.45
CA PRO A 498 13.30 -19.56 -5.09
C PRO A 498 13.32 -19.35 -3.57
N ALA A 499 14.53 -19.23 -3.01
CA ALA A 499 14.75 -19.00 -1.59
C ALA A 499 14.62 -17.50 -1.25
N ASP A 500 13.44 -16.95 -1.52
CA ASP A 500 13.02 -15.64 -1.00
C ASP A 500 12.46 -15.89 0.41
N LEU A 501 13.26 -15.58 1.43
CA LEU A 501 13.04 -16.01 2.82
C LEU A 501 13.24 -14.87 3.82
N VAL A 502 12.50 -14.91 4.92
CA VAL A 502 12.59 -13.93 6.01
C VAL A 502 12.76 -14.66 7.33
N VAL A 503 13.75 -14.23 8.11
CA VAL A 503 13.94 -14.65 9.50
C VAL A 503 13.36 -13.58 10.42
N LEU A 504 12.45 -14.01 11.29
CA LEU A 504 11.88 -13.19 12.36
C LEU A 504 12.62 -13.45 13.66
N ASP A 505 12.80 -12.43 14.49
CA ASP A 505 13.52 -12.52 15.77
C ASP A 505 12.83 -13.39 16.84
N ARG A 506 11.55 -13.69 16.61
CA ARG A 506 10.70 -14.50 17.47
C ARG A 506 9.62 -15.15 16.64
N ASP A 507 8.91 -16.07 17.27
CA ASP A 507 7.79 -16.73 16.64
C ASP A 507 6.45 -16.08 17.01
N PRO A 508 5.78 -15.37 16.09
CA PRO A 508 4.54 -14.68 16.40
C PRO A 508 3.37 -15.64 16.73
N PHE A 509 3.44 -16.92 16.37
CA PHE A 509 2.45 -17.93 16.77
C PHE A 509 2.60 -18.38 18.23
N ALA A 510 3.72 -18.05 18.88
CA ALA A 510 3.97 -18.35 20.28
C ALA A 510 3.70 -17.16 21.21
N LEU A 511 3.38 -15.98 20.65
CA LEU A 511 3.12 -14.76 21.41
C LEU A 511 1.64 -14.65 21.81
N PRO A 512 1.32 -13.89 22.87
CA PRO A 512 -0.01 -13.30 23.00
C PRO A 512 -0.37 -12.52 21.74
N ALA A 513 -1.62 -12.63 21.26
CA ALA A 513 -2.03 -12.00 19.99
C ALA A 513 -1.77 -10.48 19.97
N GLY A 514 -1.95 -9.79 21.10
CA GLY A 514 -1.67 -8.37 21.25
C GLY A 514 -0.19 -7.97 21.19
N GLU A 515 0.74 -8.92 21.14
CA GLU A 515 2.19 -8.70 21.05
C GLU A 515 2.77 -9.02 19.67
N ILE A 516 1.95 -9.47 18.69
CA ILE A 516 2.38 -9.82 17.32
C ILE A 516 3.20 -8.68 16.70
N TRP A 517 2.74 -7.43 16.87
CA TRP A 517 3.39 -6.22 16.37
C TRP A 517 4.83 -5.99 16.85
N THR A 518 5.25 -6.66 17.93
CA THR A 518 6.60 -6.52 18.48
C THR A 518 7.64 -7.35 17.73
N THR A 519 7.20 -8.27 16.87
CA THR A 519 8.04 -9.13 16.04
C THR A 519 8.84 -8.30 15.05
N ARG A 520 10.07 -8.72 14.77
CA ARG A 520 11.01 -7.95 13.95
C ARG A 520 11.73 -8.84 12.95
N VAL A 521 11.89 -8.36 11.71
CA VAL A 521 12.73 -9.00 10.69
C VAL A 521 14.22 -8.86 11.05
N THR A 522 14.95 -9.97 11.14
CA THR A 522 16.40 -9.99 11.38
C THR A 522 17.20 -10.17 10.11
N LEU A 523 16.73 -11.02 9.19
CA LEU A 523 17.35 -11.31 7.91
C LEU A 523 16.29 -11.40 6.81
N THR A 524 16.65 -10.92 5.63
CA THR A 524 15.86 -11.08 4.41
C THR A 524 16.76 -11.59 3.29
N PHE A 525 16.28 -12.58 2.56
CA PHE A 525 16.98 -13.23 1.45
C PHE A 525 16.15 -13.11 0.18
N VAL A 526 16.83 -12.91 -0.95
CA VAL A 526 16.25 -13.03 -2.30
C VAL A 526 17.12 -14.01 -3.07
N ASP A 527 16.51 -15.07 -3.60
CA ASP A 527 17.20 -16.19 -4.24
C ASP A 527 18.35 -16.74 -3.39
N GLY A 528 18.12 -16.87 -2.08
CA GLY A 528 19.11 -17.38 -1.12
C GLY A 528 20.27 -16.42 -0.81
N GLU A 529 20.31 -15.24 -1.42
CA GLU A 529 21.32 -14.21 -1.17
C GLU A 529 20.79 -13.18 -0.17
N PRO A 530 21.54 -12.83 0.89
CA PRO A 530 21.10 -11.83 1.85
C PRO A 530 20.94 -10.46 1.17
N VAL A 531 19.78 -9.83 1.38
CA VAL A 531 19.47 -8.44 0.98
C VAL A 531 19.40 -7.50 2.18
N TYR A 532 19.17 -8.05 3.38
CA TYR A 532 19.12 -7.29 4.62
C TYR A 532 19.61 -8.16 5.79
N GLN A 533 20.34 -7.51 6.69
CA GLN A 533 20.67 -8.03 8.00
C GLN A 533 20.55 -6.90 9.02
N ARG A 534 19.76 -7.13 10.06
CA ARG A 534 19.61 -6.19 11.17
C ARG A 534 20.91 -6.08 11.96
N ALA A 535 21.34 -4.86 12.24
CA ALA A 535 22.53 -4.62 13.05
C ALA A 535 22.33 -5.19 14.48
N GLY A 536 23.27 -6.03 14.92
CA GLY A 536 23.25 -6.63 16.26
C GLY A 536 22.31 -7.82 16.43
N ALA A 537 21.78 -8.38 15.34
CA ALA A 537 21.03 -9.64 15.32
C ALA A 537 21.94 -10.87 15.17
#